data_AF-A0A9D7NQ83-F1
#
_entry.id   AF-A0A9D7NQ83-F1
#
_cell.length_a   1.000
_cell.length_b   1.000
_cell.length_c   1.000
_cell.angle_alpha   90.00
_cell.angle_beta   90.00
_cell.angle_gamma   90.00
#
_symmetry.space_group_name_H-M   'P 1'
#
loop_
_entity.id
_entity.type
_entity.pdbx_description
1 polymer ?
#
loop_
_entity_poly.entity_id
_entity_poly.type
_entity_poly.pdbx_seq_one_letter_code
_entity_poly.pdbx_strand_id
1 'polypeptide(L)'
;MRAWLVVLCLVLAAAAFAQDAPVASPVPHALTDAERCSVDSLAQRATIMALRGELAKLTARIAELEAPLVNEAVAKERASLEAQFRERLKPPEGSTFNWQTLTFVAPKAQEPKP
;
A
#
# COMPACT_ATOMS: atom_id res chain seq x y z
N MET A 1 -34.33 -20.80 -62.41
CA MET A 1 -33.36 -19.88 -61.77
C MET A 1 -33.78 -18.40 -61.94
N ARG A 2 -35.01 -18.01 -61.59
CA ARG A 2 -35.46 -16.60 -61.69
C ARG A 2 -36.16 -16.09 -60.43
N ALA A 3 -36.70 -16.97 -59.59
CA ALA A 3 -37.34 -16.59 -58.33
C ALA A 3 -36.35 -16.06 -57.27
N TRP A 4 -35.13 -16.59 -57.23
CA TRP A 4 -34.11 -16.18 -56.25
C TRP A 4 -33.57 -14.76 -56.49
N LEU A 5 -33.52 -14.32 -57.75
CA LEU A 5 -33.04 -12.97 -58.09
C LEU A 5 -34.04 -11.89 -57.68
N VAL A 6 -35.34 -12.17 -57.79
CA VAL A 6 -36.40 -11.22 -57.39
C VAL A 6 -36.44 -11.06 -55.88
N VAL A 7 -36.26 -12.14 -55.11
CA VAL A 7 -36.18 -12.09 -53.65
C VAL A 7 -34.93 -11.33 -53.19
N LEU A 8 -33.78 -11.54 -53.85
CA LEU A 8 -32.56 -10.81 -53.54
C LEU A 8 -32.70 -9.30 -53.85
N CYS A 9 -33.37 -8.94 -54.94
CA CYS A 9 -33.65 -7.54 -55.28
C CYS A 9 -34.66 -6.88 -54.31
N LEU A 10 -35.67 -7.62 -53.84
CA LEU A 10 -36.64 -7.08 -52.88
C LEU A 10 -36.02 -6.85 -51.49
N VAL A 11 -35.12 -7.75 -51.06
CA VAL A 11 -34.39 -7.60 -49.78
C VAL A 11 -33.36 -6.48 -49.85
N LEU A 12 -32.67 -6.29 -50.99
CA LEU A 12 -31.79 -5.13 -51.19
C LEU A 12 -32.57 -3.81 -51.27
N ALA A 13 -33.76 -3.80 -51.90
CA ALA A 13 -34.60 -2.60 -51.96
C ALA A 13 -35.17 -2.22 -50.58
N ALA A 14 -35.50 -3.21 -49.73
CA ALA A 14 -35.92 -2.97 -48.35
C ALA A 14 -34.78 -2.48 -47.44
N ALA A 15 -33.54 -2.94 -47.69
CA ALA A 15 -32.36 -2.47 -46.96
C ALA A 15 -31.91 -1.05 -47.37
N ALA A 16 -32.22 -0.63 -48.60
CA ALA A 16 -31.90 0.72 -49.09
C ALA A 16 -32.89 1.81 -48.62
N PHE A 17 -34.05 1.43 -48.07
CA PHE A 17 -35.09 2.36 -47.63
C PHE A 17 -35.24 2.48 -46.10
N ALA A 18 -34.27 1.96 -45.34
CA ALA A 18 -34.22 2.07 -43.89
C ALA A 18 -33.01 2.89 -43.39
N GLN A 19 -32.42 3.73 -44.26
CA GLN A 19 -31.34 4.65 -43.91
C GLN A 19 -31.73 6.09 -44.23
N ASP A 20 -32.75 6.58 -43.54
CA ASP A 20 -32.96 8.03 -43.35
C ASP A 20 -33.82 8.32 -42.12
N ALA A 21 -33.70 7.48 -41.08
CA ALA A 21 -33.99 7.96 -39.74
C ALA A 21 -32.70 8.64 -39.27
N PRO A 22 -32.67 9.97 -39.02
CA PRO A 22 -31.53 10.57 -38.37
C PRO A 22 -31.39 9.87 -37.02
N VAL A 23 -30.36 9.05 -36.86
CA VAL A 23 -29.89 8.68 -35.53
C VAL A 23 -29.45 10.01 -34.93
N ALA A 24 -30.37 10.65 -34.20
CA ALA A 24 -30.10 11.88 -33.50
C ALA A 24 -28.90 11.58 -32.60
N SER A 25 -27.74 12.10 -32.97
CA SER A 25 -26.58 12.12 -32.09
C SER A 25 -27.07 12.76 -30.79
N PRO A 26 -27.01 12.06 -29.63
CA PRO A 26 -27.50 12.64 -28.40
C PRO A 26 -26.70 13.92 -28.20
N VAL A 27 -27.39 15.06 -28.28
CA VAL A 27 -26.81 16.36 -27.98
C VAL A 27 -26.15 16.22 -26.61
N PRO A 28 -24.87 16.57 -26.43
CA PRO A 28 -24.28 16.56 -25.10
C PRO A 28 -25.08 17.54 -24.25
N HIS A 29 -25.93 17.03 -23.37
CA HIS A 29 -26.72 17.86 -22.48
C HIS A 29 -25.77 18.39 -21.42
N ALA A 30 -25.77 19.71 -21.24
CA ALA A 30 -25.03 20.32 -20.15
C ALA A 30 -25.59 19.78 -18.83
N LEU A 31 -24.70 19.34 -17.93
CA LEU A 31 -25.09 18.89 -16.60
C LEU A 31 -25.88 19.98 -15.89
N THR A 32 -26.96 19.58 -15.25
CA THR A 32 -27.72 20.45 -14.34
C THR A 32 -26.88 20.78 -13.11
N ASP A 33 -27.23 21.86 -12.38
CA ASP A 33 -26.50 22.25 -11.17
C ASP A 33 -26.51 21.16 -10.08
N ALA A 34 -27.61 20.41 -9.97
CA ALA A 34 -27.70 19.28 -9.04
C ALA A 34 -26.73 18.13 -9.43
N GLU A 35 -26.64 17.81 -10.72
CA GLU A 35 -25.70 16.80 -11.21
C GLU A 35 -24.24 17.26 -11.05
N ARG A 36 -23.94 18.53 -11.35
CA ARG A 36 -22.61 19.13 -11.11
C ARG A 36 -22.19 19.02 -9.65
N CYS A 37 -23.06 19.43 -8.73
CA CYS A 37 -22.80 19.33 -7.29
C CYS A 37 -22.57 17.87 -6.84
N SER A 38 -23.32 16.92 -7.41
CA SER A 38 -23.11 15.50 -7.11
C SER A 38 -21.76 14.98 -7.60
N VAL A 39 -21.33 15.35 -8.80
CA VAL A 39 -20.03 14.98 -9.38
C VAL A 39 -18.88 15.59 -8.58
N ASP A 40 -19.00 16.86 -8.17
CA ASP A 40 -18.01 17.53 -7.33
C ASP A 40 -17.87 16.82 -5.97
N SER A 41 -18.98 16.41 -5.35
CA SER A 41 -18.95 15.66 -4.09
C SER A 41 -18.28 14.29 -4.24
N LEU A 42 -18.48 13.61 -5.37
CA LEU A 42 -17.89 12.31 -5.66
C LEU A 42 -16.38 12.44 -5.94
N ALA A 43 -15.97 13.47 -6.68
CA ALA A 43 -14.57 13.79 -6.92
C ALA A 43 -13.84 14.10 -5.60
N GLN A 44 -14.43 14.92 -4.73
CA GLN A 44 -13.89 15.20 -3.40
C GLN A 44 -13.72 13.94 -2.55
N ARG A 45 -14.72 13.04 -2.55
CA ARG A 45 -14.65 11.78 -1.82
C ARG A 45 -13.55 10.87 -2.35
N ALA A 46 -13.37 10.80 -3.67
CA ALA A 46 -12.28 10.05 -4.29
C ALA A 46 -10.91 10.61 -3.89
N THR A 47 -10.74 11.94 -3.89
CA THR A 47 -9.52 12.61 -3.43
C THR A 47 -9.23 12.30 -1.96
N ILE A 48 -10.22 12.36 -1.07
CA ILE A 48 -10.05 12.03 0.35
C ILE A 48 -9.58 10.58 0.53
N MET A 49 -10.14 9.63 -0.24
CA MET A 49 -9.72 8.23 -0.17
C MET A 49 -8.30 8.04 -0.68
N ALA A 50 -7.91 8.70 -1.76
CA ALA A 50 -6.54 8.68 -2.25
C ALA A 50 -5.55 9.24 -1.21
N LEU A 51 -5.88 10.39 -0.61
CA LEU A 51 -5.05 11.00 0.44
C LEU A 51 -4.93 10.11 1.68
N ARG A 52 -6.00 9.43 2.09
CA ARG A 52 -5.94 8.44 3.19
C ARG A 52 -5.04 7.25 2.85
N GLY A 53 -5.08 6.79 1.60
CA GLY A 53 -4.17 5.75 1.11
C GLY A 53 -2.71 6.19 1.16
N GLU A 54 -2.40 7.40 0.70
CA GLU A 54 -1.05 7.96 0.78
C GLU A 54 -0.59 8.17 2.22
N LEU A 55 -1.46 8.67 3.10
CA LEU A 55 -1.15 8.81 4.52
C LEU A 55 -0.78 7.45 5.14
N ALA A 56 -1.57 6.41 4.89
CA ALA A 56 -1.27 5.07 5.40
C ALA A 56 0.08 4.54 4.92
N LYS A 57 0.44 4.76 3.64
CA LYS A 57 1.75 4.39 3.09
C LYS A 57 2.89 5.14 3.78
N LEU A 58 2.74 6.46 3.95
CA LEU A 58 3.74 7.29 4.61
C LEU A 58 3.93 6.89 6.08
N THR A 59 2.85 6.62 6.81
CA THR A 59 2.92 6.14 8.19
C THR A 59 3.65 4.81 8.30
N ALA A 60 3.37 3.85 7.41
CA ALA A 60 4.09 2.58 7.37
C ALA A 60 5.59 2.81 7.10
N ARG A 61 5.92 3.69 6.15
CA ARG A 61 7.31 4.00 5.83
C ARG A 61 8.05 4.70 6.97
N ILE A 62 7.37 5.57 7.72
CA ILE A 62 7.92 6.18 8.93
C ILE A 62 8.23 5.11 9.97
N ALA A 63 7.29 4.20 10.25
CA ALA A 63 7.50 3.12 11.21
C ALA A 63 8.70 2.21 10.82
N GLU A 64 8.87 1.91 9.53
CA GLU A 64 10.02 1.18 9.01
C GLU A 64 11.35 1.91 9.26
N LEU A 65 11.36 3.25 9.16
CA LEU A 65 12.55 4.07 9.34
C LEU A 65 12.85 4.38 10.81
N GLU A 66 11.83 4.49 11.66
CA GLU A 66 11.98 4.74 13.10
C GLU A 66 12.47 3.49 13.85
N ALA A 67 12.03 2.29 13.43
CA ALA A 67 12.43 1.04 14.06
C ALA A 67 13.97 0.86 14.18
N PRO A 68 14.79 1.03 13.12
CA PRO A 68 16.25 0.90 13.24
C PRO A 68 16.86 1.99 14.12
N LEU A 69 16.37 3.23 14.04
CA LEU A 69 16.87 4.33 14.88
C LEU A 69 16.64 4.07 16.37
N VAL A 70 15.45 3.60 16.72
CA VAL A 70 15.12 3.23 18.10
C VAL A 70 15.97 2.04 18.55
N ASN A 71 16.17 1.04 17.69
CA ASN A 71 17.01 -0.12 18.00
C ASN A 71 18.47 0.27 18.24
N GLU A 72 19.03 1.16 17.42
CA GLU A 72 20.39 1.69 17.59
C GLU A 72 20.54 2.49 18.88
N ALA A 73 19.57 3.37 19.17
CA ALA A 73 19.58 4.16 20.40
C ALA A 73 19.50 3.26 21.65
N VAL A 74 18.61 2.27 21.65
CA VAL A 74 18.48 1.29 22.74
C VAL A 74 19.73 0.44 22.87
N ALA A 75 20.35 0.01 21.76
CA ALA A 75 21.59 -0.76 21.79
C ALA A 75 22.74 0.06 22.40
N LYS A 76 22.85 1.34 22.03
CA LYS A 76 23.86 2.25 22.57
C LYS A 76 23.66 2.48 24.07
N GLU A 77 22.43 2.70 24.51
CA GLU A 77 22.12 2.89 25.93
C GLU A 77 22.40 1.62 26.74
N ARG A 78 22.01 0.45 26.21
CA ARG A 78 22.34 -0.84 26.82
C ARG A 78 23.85 -1.05 26.96
N ALA A 79 24.62 -0.73 25.93
CA ALA A 79 26.08 -0.82 25.99
C ALA A 79 26.68 0.11 27.05
N SER A 80 26.16 1.34 27.18
CA SER A 80 26.59 2.28 28.22
C SER A 80 26.29 1.76 29.62
N LEU A 81 25.06 1.28 29.84
CA LEU A 81 24.64 0.72 31.14
C LEU A 81 25.43 -0.54 31.49
N GLU A 82 25.68 -1.42 30.53
CA GLU A 82 26.51 -2.60 30.76
C GLU A 82 27.94 -2.21 31.15
N ALA A 83 28.53 -1.20 30.49
CA ALA A 83 29.86 -0.69 30.86
C ALA A 83 29.89 -0.16 32.30
N GLN A 84 28.87 0.61 32.71
CA GLN A 84 28.73 1.08 34.09
C GLN A 84 28.60 -0.09 35.08
N PHE A 85 27.83 -1.13 34.75
CA PHE A 85 27.73 -2.31 35.60
C PHE A 85 29.05 -3.08 35.69
N ARG A 86 29.81 -3.19 34.60
CA ARG A 86 31.13 -3.84 34.60
C ARG A 86 32.12 -3.08 35.49
N GLU A 87 32.13 -1.76 35.43
CA GLU A 87 32.99 -0.93 36.27
C GLU A 87 32.69 -1.13 37.77
N ARG A 88 31.40 -1.19 38.13
CA ARG A 88 30.97 -1.30 39.53
C ARG A 88 31.08 -2.72 40.08
N LEU A 89 30.74 -3.73 39.29
CA LEU A 89 30.64 -5.12 39.75
C LEU A 89 31.88 -5.95 39.45
N LYS A 90 32.76 -5.51 38.55
CA LYS A 90 34.01 -6.19 38.15
C LYS A 90 33.81 -7.69 37.91
N PRO A 91 32.91 -8.07 36.98
CA PRO A 91 32.62 -9.47 36.72
C PRO A 91 33.85 -10.20 36.13
N PRO A 92 33.90 -11.54 36.23
CA PRO A 92 34.95 -12.33 35.58
C PRO A 92 35.05 -12.04 34.09
N GLU A 93 36.26 -12.09 33.54
CA GLU A 93 36.48 -11.91 32.10
C GLU A 93 35.69 -12.94 31.29
N GLY A 94 35.16 -12.51 30.15
CA GLY A 94 34.29 -13.32 29.30
C GLY A 94 32.86 -13.47 29.80
N SER A 95 32.48 -12.88 30.94
CA SER A 95 31.09 -12.91 31.41
C SER A 95 30.18 -12.05 30.53
N THR A 96 28.96 -12.53 30.25
CA THR A 96 27.93 -11.80 29.49
C THR A 96 26.88 -11.22 30.44
N PHE A 97 26.32 -10.04 30.13
CA PHE A 97 25.27 -9.45 30.95
C PHE A 97 23.89 -9.97 30.54
N ASN A 98 23.16 -10.56 31.49
CA ASN A 98 21.79 -10.99 31.29
C ASN A 98 20.82 -9.85 31.63
N TRP A 99 20.17 -9.29 30.60
CA TRP A 99 19.21 -8.19 30.74
C TRP A 99 17.88 -8.56 31.42
N GLN A 100 17.55 -9.85 31.54
CA GLN A 100 16.33 -10.31 32.23
C GLN A 100 16.53 -10.40 33.74
N THR A 101 17.69 -10.90 34.17
CA THR A 101 18.03 -11.06 35.59
C THR A 101 18.90 -9.92 36.13
N LEU A 102 19.38 -9.03 35.27
CA LEU A 102 20.29 -7.92 35.57
C LEU A 102 21.60 -8.37 36.24
N THR A 103 22.14 -9.52 35.81
CA THR A 103 23.35 -10.13 36.39
C THR A 103 24.32 -10.58 35.30
N PHE A 104 25.62 -10.62 35.66
CA PHE A 104 26.63 -11.26 34.81
C PHE A 104 26.55 -12.78 34.91
N VAL A 105 26.63 -13.46 33.76
CA VAL A 105 26.70 -14.91 33.64
C VAL A 105 28.09 -15.28 33.16
N ALA A 106 28.75 -16.19 33.89
CA ALA A 106 30.09 -16.64 33.56
C ALA A 106 30.12 -17.35 32.20
N PRO A 107 31.24 -17.27 31.45
CA PRO A 107 31.39 -18.01 30.21
C PRO A 107 31.30 -19.51 30.50
N LYS A 108 30.54 -20.25 29.69
CA LYS A 108 30.54 -21.73 29.78
C LYS A 108 31.95 -22.20 29.49
N ALA A 109 32.57 -22.88 30.43
CA ALA A 109 33.87 -23.51 30.23
C ALA A 109 33.78 -24.40 28.98
N GLN A 110 34.60 -24.12 27.97
CA GLN A 110 34.76 -25.04 26.85
C GLN A 110 35.26 -26.36 27.42
N GLU A 111 34.45 -27.42 27.31
CA GLU A 111 34.89 -28.77 27.64
C GLU A 111 36.14 -29.07 26.79
N PRO A 112 37.22 -29.58 27.40
CA PRO A 112 38.39 -29.97 26.63
C PRO A 112 37.98 -31.04 25.62
N LYS A 113 38.20 -30.74 24.34
CA LYS A 113 37.96 -31.66 23.23
C LYS A 113 38.89 -32.88 23.40
N PRO A 114 38.37 -34.12 23.34
CA PRO A 114 39.17 -35.34 23.49
C PRO A 114 40.18 -35.51 22.35
#